data_AF-A0A2R7JBI6-F1
#
_entry.id   AF-A0A2R7JBI6-F1
#
_cell.length_a   1.000
_cell.length_b   1.000
_cell.length_c   1.000
_cell.angle_alpha   90.00
_cell.angle_beta   90.00
_cell.angle_gamma   90.00
#
_symmetry.space_group_name_H-M   'P 1'
#
loop_
_entity.id
_entity.type
_entity.pdbx_description
1 polymer ?
#
loop_
_entity_poly.entity_id
_entity_poly.type
_entity_poly.pdbx_seq_one_letter_code
_entity_poly.pdbx_strand_id
1 'polypeptide(L)'
;PTPDAGAPITLDLTIRPDETVVVTYQMTAPTKALHFAQALGGYRPEDWHPQSTGFRWTQEGSGERVERSDGSAFRVVQFTLPARYRALPKSYAPFSPFSDGSVLIHSGQFHACVSAPCAGTDAMPMHIVATGKTIGVEGRRVADQTGFVSRDDGTSIFVGTLKPEEADGFIAVIDPGLPSAARNHLRQSLPRAMATFARIYGVLSFRPELYVSIDARPRADGHVSTQGGTLPGQIFMHFDGENARDRVTAQAPFWLDWFFAHEAAHLFQQDRIGKLADDETAAWIHEGGADAMAALALAQRGKAERAYVASRVRSAETDCAKGLARAPLDKATAAGNFDLHYQCGLLIWLALDDSLRSANADGLHAVNKTLFARVKAGAPWDEAAFIAAAQSNGVPQPLLQRVARLVHGGHADPQDDVAALGKAAIATVSRE
;
A
#
# COMPACT_ATOMS: atom_id res chain seq x y z
N PRO A 1 -20.77 1.44 13.47
CA PRO A 1 -20.60 2.87 13.81
C PRO A 1 -21.82 3.67 13.33
N THR A 2 -22.46 4.41 14.24
CA THR A 2 -23.50 5.39 13.88
C THR A 2 -22.89 6.44 12.93
N PRO A 3 -23.61 6.90 11.90
CA PRO A 3 -23.15 8.02 11.09
C PRO A 3 -22.85 9.20 11.99
N ASP A 4 -21.70 9.84 11.80
CA ASP A 4 -21.28 11.00 12.57
C ASP A 4 -22.29 12.14 12.29
N ALA A 5 -23.20 12.39 13.23
CA ALA A 5 -24.39 13.22 13.02
C ALA A 5 -24.08 14.71 12.74
N GLY A 6 -22.79 15.09 12.72
CA GLY A 6 -22.30 16.42 12.37
C GLY A 6 -21.45 16.49 11.09
N ALA A 7 -21.24 15.38 10.36
CA ALA A 7 -20.43 15.42 9.14
C ALA A 7 -21.09 16.34 8.08
N PRO A 8 -20.33 17.24 7.43
CA PRO A 8 -20.89 18.19 6.47
C PRO A 8 -21.36 17.53 5.17
N ILE A 9 -20.87 16.31 4.89
CA ILE A 9 -21.13 15.52 3.70
C ILE A 9 -21.46 14.09 4.12
N THR A 10 -22.43 13.48 3.44
CA THR A 10 -22.64 12.04 3.43
C THR A 10 -22.55 11.53 1.99
N LEU A 11 -22.02 10.33 1.82
CA LEU A 11 -21.80 9.71 0.52
C LEU A 11 -22.62 8.42 0.39
N ASP A 12 -23.42 8.30 -0.66
CA ASP A 12 -24.05 7.04 -1.05
C ASP A 12 -23.38 6.47 -2.31
N LEU A 13 -22.93 5.22 -2.23
CA LEU A 13 -22.41 4.42 -3.34
C LEU A 13 -23.41 3.32 -3.69
N THR A 14 -24.03 3.40 -4.86
CA THR A 14 -24.92 2.34 -5.38
C THR A 14 -24.23 1.60 -6.52
N ILE A 15 -23.95 0.32 -6.32
CA ILE A 15 -23.36 -0.57 -7.32
C ILE A 15 -24.50 -1.25 -8.06
N ARG A 16 -24.62 -0.97 -9.37
CA ARG A 16 -25.67 -1.54 -10.22
C ARG A 16 -25.28 -2.90 -10.82
N PRO A 17 -26.25 -3.71 -11.28
CA PRO A 17 -25.97 -4.99 -11.92
C PRO A 17 -25.13 -4.91 -13.19
N ASP A 18 -25.14 -3.76 -13.89
CA ASP A 18 -24.36 -3.48 -15.09
C ASP A 18 -22.95 -2.94 -14.78
N GLU A 19 -22.47 -3.11 -13.54
CA GLU A 19 -21.16 -2.65 -13.06
C GLU A 19 -20.97 -1.13 -13.10
N THR A 20 -22.07 -0.39 -13.24
CA THR A 20 -22.08 1.06 -13.06
C THR A 20 -22.17 1.42 -11.59
N VAL A 21 -21.36 2.38 -11.14
CA VAL A 21 -21.45 2.96 -9.79
C VAL A 21 -22.18 4.30 -9.89
N VAL A 22 -23.18 4.49 -9.03
CA VAL A 22 -23.80 5.80 -8.79
C VAL A 22 -23.28 6.34 -7.48
N VAL A 23 -22.71 7.54 -7.53
CA VAL A 23 -22.17 8.25 -6.38
C VAL A 23 -23.06 9.44 -6.08
N THR A 24 -23.63 9.51 -4.89
CA THR A 24 -24.45 10.64 -4.44
C THR A 24 -23.78 11.33 -3.26
N TYR A 25 -23.42 12.59 -3.42
CA TYR A 25 -23.00 13.44 -2.31
C TYR A 25 -24.20 14.22 -1.80
N GLN A 26 -24.43 14.19 -0.49
CA GLN A 26 -25.45 14.99 0.18
C GLN A 26 -24.79 15.88 1.24
N MET A 27 -24.98 17.19 1.12
CA MET A 27 -24.45 18.19 2.04
C MET A 27 -25.53 18.66 3.01
N THR A 28 -25.15 18.86 4.27
CA THR A 28 -26.07 19.33 5.33
C THR A 28 -26.57 20.76 5.09
N ALA A 29 -25.77 21.59 4.43
CA ALA A 29 -26.11 22.94 3.99
C ALA A 29 -25.83 23.14 2.49
N PRO A 30 -26.52 24.07 1.79
CA PRO A 30 -26.21 24.40 0.41
C PRO A 30 -24.78 24.91 0.27
N THR A 31 -24.01 24.35 -0.65
CA THR A 31 -22.66 24.80 -1.02
C THR A 31 -22.61 25.23 -2.48
N LYS A 32 -21.64 26.07 -2.84
CA LYS A 32 -21.37 26.47 -4.23
C LYS A 32 -20.48 25.47 -4.97
N ALA A 33 -19.70 24.68 -4.24
CA ALA A 33 -18.78 23.71 -4.82
C ALA A 33 -18.55 22.54 -3.86
N LEU A 34 -18.18 21.41 -4.44
CA LEU A 34 -17.63 20.25 -3.73
C LEU A 34 -16.20 20.04 -4.23
N HIS A 35 -15.26 19.96 -3.29
CA HIS A 35 -13.82 20.04 -3.54
C HIS A 35 -13.14 18.68 -3.32
N PHE A 36 -12.10 18.38 -4.11
CA PHE A 36 -11.31 17.15 -4.05
C PHE A 36 -9.82 17.51 -3.97
N ALA A 37 -9.08 16.79 -3.11
CA ALA A 37 -7.72 17.17 -2.71
C ALA A 37 -6.69 17.19 -3.84
N GLN A 38 -6.79 16.23 -4.77
CA GLN A 38 -5.81 16.04 -5.84
C GLN A 38 -6.50 15.97 -7.21
N ALA A 39 -5.91 16.67 -8.19
CA ALA A 39 -6.20 16.52 -9.60
C ALA A 39 -5.53 15.24 -10.12
N LEU A 40 -6.33 14.36 -10.72
CA LEU A 40 -5.91 13.00 -11.08
C LEU A 40 -5.73 12.85 -12.60
N GLY A 41 -5.10 13.86 -13.20
CA GLY A 41 -4.79 13.86 -14.63
C GLY A 41 -6.02 13.71 -15.53
N GLY A 42 -7.14 14.35 -15.18
CA GLY A 42 -8.39 14.31 -15.96
C GLY A 42 -9.32 13.14 -15.63
N TYR A 43 -8.93 12.24 -14.72
CA TYR A 43 -9.76 11.08 -14.37
C TYR A 43 -11.21 11.42 -13.99
N ARG A 44 -11.44 12.36 -13.06
CA ARG A 44 -12.82 12.71 -12.67
C ARG A 44 -13.60 13.37 -13.81
N PRO A 45 -13.07 14.40 -14.50
CA PRO A 45 -13.73 14.96 -15.69
C PRO A 45 -14.07 13.93 -16.78
N GLU A 46 -13.24 12.90 -16.98
CA GLU A 46 -13.43 11.87 -18.01
C GLU A 46 -14.45 10.78 -17.60
N ASP A 47 -14.41 10.34 -16.34
CA ASP A 47 -15.13 9.14 -15.90
C ASP A 47 -16.37 9.44 -15.05
N TRP A 48 -16.38 10.59 -14.36
CA TRP A 48 -17.46 10.95 -13.43
C TRP A 48 -18.48 11.83 -14.15
N HIS A 49 -19.50 11.18 -14.70
CA HIS A 49 -20.53 11.83 -15.49
C HIS A 49 -21.63 12.38 -14.55
N PRO A 50 -21.82 13.70 -14.44
CA PRO A 50 -22.91 14.24 -13.63
C PRO A 50 -24.26 13.80 -14.20
N GLN A 51 -25.17 13.34 -13.33
CA GLN A 51 -26.52 12.95 -13.78
C GLN A 51 -27.38 14.15 -14.20
N SER A 52 -27.05 15.35 -13.71
CA SER A 52 -27.65 16.61 -14.14
C SER A 52 -26.66 17.38 -15.00
N THR A 53 -27.13 17.87 -16.16
CA THR A 53 -26.35 18.71 -17.10
C THR A 53 -25.93 20.06 -16.51
N GLY A 54 -26.44 20.43 -15.32
CA GLY A 54 -26.14 21.68 -14.65
C GLY A 54 -24.82 21.71 -13.88
N PHE A 55 -24.02 20.64 -13.88
CA PHE A 55 -22.76 20.55 -13.14
C PHE A 55 -21.55 20.45 -14.08
N ARG A 56 -20.43 21.04 -13.66
CA ARG A 56 -19.16 21.00 -14.38
C ARG A 56 -17.98 20.79 -13.44
N TRP A 57 -16.95 20.15 -13.96
CA TRP A 57 -15.65 20.03 -13.29
C TRP A 57 -14.76 21.23 -13.60
N THR A 58 -14.06 21.71 -12.58
CA THR A 58 -13.12 22.84 -12.67
C THR A 58 -11.85 22.49 -11.90
N GLN A 59 -10.68 22.83 -12.43
CA GLN A 59 -9.40 22.68 -11.72
C GLN A 59 -9.27 23.73 -10.61
N GLU A 60 -8.76 23.33 -9.45
CA GLU A 60 -8.55 24.23 -8.29
C GLU A 60 -7.20 23.96 -7.64
N GLY A 61 -6.18 24.76 -7.97
CA GLY A 61 -4.81 24.55 -7.47
C GLY A 61 -4.27 23.19 -7.89
N SER A 62 -3.86 22.38 -6.90
CA SER A 62 -3.46 20.98 -7.08
C SER A 62 -4.63 20.00 -7.13
N GLY A 63 -5.87 20.46 -6.89
CA GLY A 63 -7.09 19.69 -6.79
C GLY A 63 -8.09 19.93 -7.92
N GLU A 64 -9.30 19.42 -7.72
CA GLU A 64 -10.44 19.56 -8.62
C GLU A 64 -11.70 19.90 -7.80
N ARG A 65 -12.66 20.59 -8.42
CA ARG A 65 -13.97 20.81 -7.81
C ARG A 65 -15.09 20.62 -8.82
N VAL A 66 -16.27 20.27 -8.32
CA VAL A 66 -17.52 20.30 -9.06
C VAL A 66 -18.38 21.47 -8.57
N GLU A 67 -18.98 22.19 -9.52
CA GLU A 67 -19.86 23.32 -9.23
C GLU A 67 -21.01 23.36 -10.24
N ARG A 68 -22.07 24.12 -9.92
CA ARG A 68 -23.14 24.37 -10.88
C ARG A 68 -22.70 25.38 -11.93
N SER A 69 -23.05 25.12 -13.19
CA SER A 69 -22.79 26.02 -14.32
C SER A 69 -23.50 27.36 -14.20
N ASP A 70 -24.62 27.42 -13.46
CA ASP A 70 -25.37 28.65 -13.16
C ASP A 70 -24.88 29.38 -11.90
N GLY A 71 -23.87 28.85 -11.20
CA GLY A 71 -23.30 29.43 -9.98
C GLY A 71 -24.19 29.35 -8.73
N SER A 72 -25.37 28.71 -8.82
CA SER A 72 -26.26 28.53 -7.68
C SER A 72 -25.74 27.48 -6.70
N ALA A 73 -26.17 27.58 -5.45
CA ALA A 73 -25.80 26.60 -4.43
C ALA A 73 -26.62 25.32 -4.57
N PHE A 74 -26.06 24.18 -4.15
CA PHE A 74 -26.68 22.88 -4.18
C PHE A 74 -26.45 22.10 -2.89
N ARG A 75 -27.36 21.18 -2.58
CA ARG A 75 -27.23 20.23 -1.46
C ARG A 75 -26.93 18.81 -1.92
N VAL A 76 -27.16 18.50 -3.19
CA VAL A 76 -26.99 17.16 -3.74
C VAL A 76 -26.32 17.26 -5.10
N VAL A 77 -25.35 16.39 -5.35
CA VAL A 77 -24.77 16.14 -6.67
C VAL A 77 -24.62 14.64 -6.86
N GLN A 78 -24.95 14.15 -8.06
CA GLN A 78 -24.92 12.73 -8.40
C GLN A 78 -24.05 12.50 -9.62
N PHE A 79 -23.24 11.46 -9.56
CA PHE A 79 -22.39 11.02 -10.65
C PHE A 79 -22.67 9.56 -10.99
N THR A 80 -22.47 9.24 -12.26
CA THR A 80 -22.42 7.88 -12.77
C THR A 80 -21.01 7.63 -13.29
N LEU A 81 -20.39 6.53 -12.90
CA LEU A 81 -19.04 6.17 -13.33
C LEU A 81 -18.91 4.65 -13.51
N PRO A 82 -18.11 4.20 -14.49
CA PRO A 82 -17.84 2.78 -14.70
C PRO A 82 -16.93 2.23 -13.59
N ALA A 83 -17.21 1.01 -13.09
CA ALA A 83 -16.36 0.29 -12.13
C ALA A 83 -15.12 -0.32 -12.81
N ARG A 84 -14.32 0.50 -13.51
CA ARG A 84 -13.15 0.07 -14.30
C ARG A 84 -11.83 0.46 -13.63
N TYR A 85 -10.80 -0.35 -13.84
CA TYR A 85 -9.45 0.02 -13.42
C TYR A 85 -8.95 1.25 -14.20
N ARG A 86 -8.29 2.15 -13.47
CA ARG A 86 -7.57 3.30 -14.02
C ARG A 86 -6.29 3.47 -13.21
N ALA A 87 -5.15 3.24 -13.84
CA ALA A 87 -3.86 3.55 -13.23
C ALA A 87 -3.76 5.06 -12.99
N LEU A 88 -3.51 5.44 -11.73
CA LEU A 88 -3.35 6.82 -11.31
C LEU A 88 -1.92 7.02 -10.77
N PRO A 89 -1.12 7.94 -11.33
CA PRO A 89 0.21 8.21 -10.79
C PRO A 89 0.14 8.66 -9.33
N LYS A 90 0.88 7.98 -8.45
CA LYS A 90 0.96 8.26 -7.00
C LYS A 90 -0.40 8.25 -6.27
N SER A 91 -1.39 7.53 -6.81
CA SER A 91 -2.69 7.38 -6.16
C SER A 91 -3.25 5.99 -6.41
N TYR A 92 -4.01 5.48 -5.45
CA TYR A 92 -4.69 4.21 -5.59
C TYR A 92 -5.78 4.28 -6.65
N ALA A 93 -5.89 3.26 -7.49
CA ALA A 93 -6.96 3.18 -8.46
C ALA A 93 -8.33 3.17 -7.74
N PRO A 94 -9.35 3.83 -8.30
CA PRO A 94 -10.69 3.88 -7.72
C PRO A 94 -11.35 2.51 -7.65
N PHE A 95 -11.07 1.67 -8.65
CA PHE A 95 -11.63 0.34 -8.80
C PHE A 95 -10.56 -0.65 -9.23
N SER A 96 -10.64 -1.87 -8.68
CA SER A 96 -9.90 -3.05 -9.16
C SER A 96 -10.91 -4.16 -9.43
N PRO A 97 -11.44 -4.27 -10.66
CA PRO A 97 -12.47 -5.24 -10.99
C PRO A 97 -11.89 -6.66 -10.99
N PHE A 98 -12.75 -7.62 -10.69
CA PHE A 98 -12.47 -9.05 -10.74
C PHE A 98 -13.10 -9.65 -12.00
N SER A 99 -12.57 -10.79 -12.45
CA SER A 99 -13.08 -11.44 -13.66
C SER A 99 -14.51 -12.00 -13.56
N ASP A 100 -15.07 -12.11 -12.35
CA ASP A 100 -16.44 -12.59 -12.10
C ASP A 100 -17.49 -11.47 -11.97
N GLY A 101 -17.09 -10.20 -12.15
CA GLY A 101 -17.96 -9.03 -11.94
C GLY A 101 -18.07 -8.60 -10.46
N SER A 102 -17.20 -9.12 -9.59
CA SER A 102 -16.87 -8.50 -8.31
C SER A 102 -15.93 -7.30 -8.52
N VAL A 103 -15.84 -6.41 -7.54
CA VAL A 103 -14.96 -5.22 -7.61
C VAL A 103 -14.39 -4.87 -6.24
N LEU A 104 -13.14 -4.43 -6.22
CA LEU A 104 -12.55 -3.71 -5.09
C LEU A 104 -12.71 -2.20 -5.34
N ILE A 105 -13.27 -1.47 -4.38
CA ILE A 105 -13.48 -0.02 -4.46
C ILE A 105 -12.58 0.63 -3.42
N HIS A 106 -11.77 1.60 -3.80
CA HIS A 106 -10.97 2.36 -2.84
C HIS A 106 -11.71 3.62 -2.37
N SER A 107 -12.06 3.67 -1.09
CA SER A 107 -12.94 4.73 -0.55
C SER A 107 -12.29 6.12 -0.56
N GLY A 108 -10.96 6.21 -0.45
CA GLY A 108 -10.22 7.49 -0.45
C GLY A 108 -10.46 8.32 -1.72
N GLN A 109 -10.74 7.68 -2.85
CA GLN A 109 -11.04 8.37 -4.12
C GLN A 109 -12.35 9.18 -4.09
N PHE A 110 -13.21 8.92 -3.11
CA PHE A 110 -14.50 9.58 -2.93
C PHE A 110 -14.51 10.59 -1.77
N HIS A 111 -13.36 10.84 -1.13
CA HIS A 111 -13.25 11.89 -0.14
C HIS A 111 -13.39 13.26 -0.80
N ALA A 112 -14.16 14.14 -0.16
CA ALA A 112 -14.49 15.46 -0.67
C ALA A 112 -14.74 16.44 0.48
N CYS A 113 -14.62 17.74 0.20
CA CYS A 113 -14.79 18.81 1.17
C CYS A 113 -15.79 19.85 0.69
N VAL A 114 -16.50 20.50 1.62
CA VAL A 114 -17.41 21.63 1.31
C VAL A 114 -16.68 22.98 1.17
N SER A 115 -15.40 23.01 1.52
CA SER A 115 -14.54 24.19 1.48
C SER A 115 -13.11 23.80 1.10
N ALA A 116 -12.41 24.73 0.45
CA ALA A 116 -10.97 24.65 0.22
C ALA A 116 -10.17 25.27 1.40
N PRO A 117 -8.92 24.82 1.67
CA PRO A 117 -8.25 23.69 1.02
C PRO A 117 -8.86 22.35 1.45
N CYS A 118 -8.95 21.40 0.51
CA CYS A 118 -9.42 20.06 0.81
C CYS A 118 -8.23 19.12 1.01
N ALA A 119 -8.07 18.56 2.21
CA ALA A 119 -7.02 17.60 2.50
C ALA A 119 -7.34 16.19 1.96
N GLY A 120 -8.63 15.86 1.83
CA GLY A 120 -9.06 14.54 1.34
C GLY A 120 -8.87 13.41 2.36
N THR A 121 -8.65 13.72 3.63
CA THR A 121 -8.44 12.74 4.72
C THR A 121 -9.48 12.84 5.82
N ASP A 122 -10.40 13.80 5.73
CA ASP A 122 -11.47 14.01 6.70
C ASP A 122 -12.43 12.82 6.75
N ALA A 123 -13.05 12.65 7.91
CA ALA A 123 -14.04 11.61 8.13
C ALA A 123 -15.23 11.76 7.18
N MET A 124 -15.44 10.75 6.33
CA MET A 124 -16.52 10.72 5.35
C MET A 124 -17.48 9.56 5.66
N PRO A 125 -18.68 9.82 6.19
CA PRO A 125 -19.71 8.80 6.30
C PRO A 125 -20.12 8.30 4.91
N MET A 126 -20.00 6.99 4.71
CA MET A 126 -20.32 6.32 3.46
C MET A 126 -21.39 5.26 3.69
N HIS A 127 -22.41 5.26 2.84
CA HIS A 127 -23.39 4.20 2.71
C HIS A 127 -23.20 3.49 1.37
N ILE A 128 -23.28 2.17 1.37
CA ILE A 128 -23.06 1.34 0.20
C ILE A 128 -24.28 0.46 0.01
N VAL A 129 -24.79 0.42 -1.23
CA VAL A 129 -25.88 -0.45 -1.66
C VAL A 129 -25.42 -1.25 -2.87
N ALA A 130 -25.47 -2.57 -2.77
CA ALA A 130 -25.10 -3.54 -3.78
C ALA A 130 -26.02 -4.77 -3.69
N THR A 131 -27.26 -4.64 -4.15
CA THR A 131 -28.28 -5.69 -4.07
C THR A 131 -27.80 -7.01 -4.70
N GLY A 132 -27.94 -8.10 -3.95
CA GLY A 132 -27.53 -9.45 -4.35
C GLY A 132 -26.02 -9.71 -4.21
N LYS A 133 -25.24 -8.76 -3.67
CA LYS A 133 -23.79 -8.90 -3.47
C LYS A 133 -23.42 -8.87 -1.98
N THR A 134 -22.27 -9.47 -1.68
CA THR A 134 -21.60 -9.31 -0.38
C THR A 134 -20.72 -8.07 -0.43
N ILE A 135 -20.79 -7.25 0.61
CA ILE A 135 -19.94 -6.10 0.85
C ILE A 135 -18.95 -6.46 1.96
N GLY A 136 -17.66 -6.40 1.67
CA GLY A 136 -16.55 -6.59 2.61
C GLY A 136 -15.88 -5.25 2.92
N VAL A 137 -15.82 -4.84 4.19
CA VAL A 137 -15.17 -3.60 4.62
C VAL A 137 -14.74 -3.72 6.08
N GLU A 138 -13.51 -3.29 6.42
CA GLU A 138 -12.95 -3.34 7.79
C GLU A 138 -13.11 -4.73 8.46
N GLY A 139 -12.89 -5.80 7.71
CA GLY A 139 -13.02 -7.19 8.19
C GLY A 139 -14.47 -7.65 8.43
N ARG A 140 -15.48 -6.84 8.12
CA ARG A 140 -16.90 -7.20 8.18
C ARG A 140 -17.41 -7.60 6.81
N ARG A 141 -18.31 -8.58 6.76
CA ARG A 141 -19.02 -9.01 5.55
C ARG A 141 -20.51 -8.97 5.75
N VAL A 142 -21.20 -8.25 4.87
CA VAL A 142 -22.62 -7.92 5.00
C VAL A 142 -23.28 -8.00 3.63
N ALA A 143 -24.53 -8.47 3.60
CA ALA A 143 -25.29 -8.59 2.36
C ALA A 143 -25.99 -7.27 2.01
N ASP A 144 -26.06 -6.96 0.72
CA ASP A 144 -26.86 -5.91 0.09
C ASP A 144 -26.53 -4.46 0.45
N GLN A 145 -26.32 -4.13 1.72
CA GLN A 145 -26.08 -2.75 2.14
C GLN A 145 -25.29 -2.65 3.45
N THR A 146 -24.54 -1.57 3.59
CA THR A 146 -23.82 -1.23 4.82
C THR A 146 -23.48 0.25 4.92
N GLY A 147 -23.04 0.69 6.08
CA GLY A 147 -22.44 2.01 6.26
C GLY A 147 -21.22 1.95 7.16
N PHE A 148 -20.25 2.82 6.88
CA PHE A 148 -19.04 3.02 7.67
C PHE A 148 -18.54 4.46 7.51
N VAL A 149 -17.47 4.82 8.22
CA VAL A 149 -16.85 6.14 8.09
C VAL A 149 -15.46 5.94 7.52
N SER A 150 -15.25 6.36 6.28
CA SER A 150 -13.93 6.37 5.66
C SER A 150 -13.10 7.52 6.23
N ARG A 151 -11.81 7.31 6.44
CA ARG A 151 -10.87 8.24 7.09
C ARG A 151 -9.50 8.11 6.45
N ASP A 152 -8.64 9.10 6.70
CA ASP A 152 -7.24 9.08 6.24
C ASP A 152 -7.20 8.85 4.72
N ASP A 153 -6.37 7.93 4.25
CA ASP A 153 -6.26 7.59 2.82
C ASP A 153 -7.41 6.68 2.34
N GLY A 154 -8.33 6.28 3.21
CA GLY A 154 -9.42 5.35 2.93
C GLY A 154 -9.06 3.87 3.11
N THR A 155 -9.96 3.01 2.67
CA THR A 155 -9.89 1.54 2.77
C THR A 155 -10.35 0.89 1.47
N SER A 156 -10.03 -0.38 1.27
CA SER A 156 -10.58 -1.18 0.19
C SER A 156 -11.91 -1.81 0.62
N ILE A 157 -12.93 -1.63 -0.22
CA ILE A 157 -14.25 -2.22 -0.07
C ILE A 157 -14.42 -3.29 -1.14
N PHE A 158 -14.60 -4.54 -0.74
CA PHE A 158 -14.98 -5.60 -1.66
C PHE A 158 -16.49 -5.59 -1.90
N VAL A 159 -16.93 -5.64 -3.15
CA VAL A 159 -18.34 -5.79 -3.52
C VAL A 159 -18.46 -6.89 -4.57
N GLY A 160 -19.09 -8.01 -4.22
CA GLY A 160 -19.06 -9.17 -5.12
C GLY A 160 -19.80 -10.41 -4.65
N THR A 161 -19.64 -11.49 -5.41
CA THR A 161 -20.23 -12.80 -5.09
C THR A 161 -19.18 -13.87 -4.76
N LEU A 162 -17.89 -13.55 -4.95
CA LEU A 162 -16.81 -14.45 -4.57
C LEU A 162 -16.88 -14.78 -3.08
N LYS A 163 -16.84 -16.09 -2.81
CA LYS A 163 -16.66 -16.59 -1.45
C LYS A 163 -15.19 -16.41 -1.06
N PRO A 164 -14.91 -15.76 0.07
CA PRO A 164 -13.54 -15.67 0.56
C PRO A 164 -12.99 -17.05 0.89
N GLU A 165 -11.70 -17.21 0.66
CA GLU A 165 -10.91 -18.31 1.15
C GLU A 165 -10.48 -17.98 2.58
N GLU A 166 -10.99 -18.75 3.53
CA GLU A 166 -10.60 -18.67 4.92
C GLU A 166 -9.25 -19.40 5.08
N ALA A 167 -8.25 -18.68 5.59
CA ALA A 167 -6.97 -19.25 5.96
C ALA A 167 -6.64 -18.87 7.41
N ASP A 168 -5.76 -19.65 8.05
CA ASP A 168 -5.36 -19.40 9.43
C ASP A 168 -4.77 -17.98 9.57
N GLY A 169 -5.53 -17.10 10.23
CA GLY A 169 -5.10 -15.73 10.52
C GLY A 169 -5.38 -14.67 9.44
N PHE A 170 -6.03 -14.99 8.31
CA PHE A 170 -6.42 -13.97 7.31
C PHE A 170 -7.64 -14.40 6.48
N ILE A 171 -8.21 -13.46 5.73
CA ILE A 171 -9.28 -13.69 4.75
C ILE A 171 -8.73 -13.36 3.36
N ALA A 172 -8.91 -14.20 2.36
CA ALA A 172 -8.46 -13.90 1.00
C ALA A 172 -9.60 -13.95 -0.01
N VAL A 173 -9.62 -13.00 -0.93
CA VAL A 173 -10.46 -13.04 -2.13
C VAL A 173 -9.53 -13.03 -3.33
N ILE A 174 -9.39 -14.20 -3.96
CA ILE A 174 -8.49 -14.42 -5.10
C ILE A 174 -9.34 -14.62 -6.34
N ASP A 175 -9.07 -13.81 -7.35
CA ASP A 175 -9.84 -13.79 -8.59
C ASP A 175 -9.76 -15.13 -9.35
N PRO A 176 -10.90 -15.75 -9.69
CA PRO A 176 -10.94 -17.00 -10.45
C PRO A 176 -10.37 -16.87 -11.88
N GLY A 177 -10.23 -15.66 -12.40
CA GLY A 177 -9.66 -15.36 -13.72
C GLY A 177 -8.14 -15.48 -13.77
N LEU A 178 -7.47 -15.46 -12.61
CA LEU A 178 -6.04 -15.73 -12.51
C LEU A 178 -5.75 -17.17 -12.94
N PRO A 179 -4.63 -17.47 -13.62
CA PRO A 179 -4.26 -18.84 -13.94
C PRO A 179 -4.17 -19.74 -12.70
N SER A 180 -4.57 -21.02 -12.82
CA SER A 180 -4.67 -21.93 -11.67
C SER A 180 -3.35 -22.10 -10.91
N ALA A 181 -2.22 -22.15 -11.63
CA ALA A 181 -0.89 -22.20 -11.04
C ALA A 181 -0.60 -20.99 -10.16
N ALA A 182 -0.95 -19.79 -10.62
CA ALA A 182 -0.81 -18.56 -9.84
C ALA A 182 -1.69 -18.57 -8.60
N ARG A 183 -2.98 -18.93 -8.72
CA ARG A 183 -3.87 -19.02 -7.55
C ARG A 183 -3.34 -20.02 -6.51
N ASN A 184 -2.90 -21.18 -6.95
CA ASN A 184 -2.32 -22.19 -6.06
C ASN A 184 -1.04 -21.71 -5.39
N HIS A 185 -0.21 -20.94 -6.11
CA HIS A 185 0.98 -20.33 -5.56
C HIS A 185 0.64 -19.27 -4.49
N LEU A 186 -0.30 -18.36 -4.77
CA LEU A 186 -0.76 -17.34 -3.81
C LEU A 186 -1.32 -17.96 -2.52
N ARG A 187 -2.12 -19.03 -2.66
CA ARG A 187 -2.66 -19.81 -1.53
C ARG A 187 -1.59 -20.44 -0.64
N GLN A 188 -0.36 -20.57 -1.12
CA GLN A 188 0.74 -21.14 -0.35
C GLN A 188 1.69 -20.07 0.17
N SER A 189 2.04 -19.10 -0.67
CA SER A 189 3.11 -18.15 -0.36
C SER A 189 2.74 -17.16 0.75
N LEU A 190 1.57 -16.55 0.65
CA LEU A 190 1.13 -15.54 1.61
C LEU A 190 0.93 -16.14 3.02
N PRO A 191 0.20 -17.25 3.22
CA PRO A 191 0.10 -17.86 4.55
C PRO A 191 1.46 -18.18 5.16
N ARG A 192 2.45 -18.59 4.34
CA ARG A 192 3.82 -18.83 4.82
C ARG A 192 4.47 -17.55 5.32
N ALA A 193 4.40 -16.44 4.58
CA ALA A 193 4.95 -15.16 5.03
C ALA A 193 4.30 -14.69 6.33
N MET A 194 2.97 -14.71 6.38
CA MET A 194 2.19 -14.34 7.57
C MET A 194 2.55 -15.22 8.78
N ALA A 195 2.64 -16.54 8.60
CA ALA A 195 3.00 -17.47 9.68
C ALA A 195 4.45 -17.28 10.16
N THR A 196 5.39 -16.99 9.24
CA THR A 196 6.78 -16.66 9.60
C THR A 196 6.82 -15.41 10.46
N PHE A 197 6.19 -14.32 10.04
CA PHE A 197 6.18 -13.09 10.81
C PHE A 197 5.41 -13.20 12.13
N ALA A 198 4.28 -13.89 12.16
CA ALA A 198 3.53 -14.12 13.40
C ALA A 198 4.35 -14.89 14.44
N ARG A 199 5.22 -15.82 14.02
CA ARG A 199 6.13 -16.53 14.91
C ARG A 199 7.20 -15.61 15.52
N ILE A 200 7.62 -14.60 14.77
CA ILE A 200 8.69 -13.67 15.18
C ILE A 200 8.13 -12.53 16.03
N TYR A 201 7.03 -11.91 15.60
CA TYR A 201 6.49 -10.67 16.15
C TYR A 201 5.21 -10.85 16.98
N GLY A 202 4.66 -12.07 17.01
CA GLY A 202 3.36 -12.36 17.59
C GLY A 202 2.22 -12.20 16.58
N VAL A 203 1.05 -12.73 16.92
CA VAL A 203 -0.14 -12.62 16.06
C VAL A 203 -0.63 -11.17 15.98
N LEU A 204 -1.10 -10.75 14.80
CA LEU A 204 -1.70 -9.44 14.59
C LEU A 204 -2.93 -9.24 15.47
N SER A 205 -3.20 -7.99 15.88
CA SER A 205 -4.38 -7.65 16.68
C SER A 205 -5.68 -7.61 15.87
N PHE A 206 -5.59 -7.78 14.56
CA PHE A 206 -6.71 -7.79 13.62
C PHE A 206 -6.55 -8.97 12.65
N ARG A 207 -7.63 -9.29 11.95
CA ARG A 207 -7.62 -10.31 10.90
C ARG A 207 -7.45 -9.64 9.54
N PRO A 208 -6.27 -9.71 8.89
CA PRO A 208 -6.05 -9.06 7.61
C PRO A 208 -6.92 -9.64 6.50
N GLU A 209 -7.21 -8.81 5.51
CA GLU A 209 -7.85 -9.20 4.26
C GLU A 209 -6.87 -9.09 3.09
N LEU A 210 -6.90 -10.06 2.19
CA LEU A 210 -6.17 -10.06 0.94
C LEU A 210 -7.15 -9.95 -0.23
N TYR A 211 -6.84 -9.07 -1.17
CA TYR A 211 -7.55 -8.95 -2.43
C TYR A 211 -6.59 -9.10 -3.60
N VAL A 212 -6.81 -10.09 -4.47
CA VAL A 212 -6.01 -10.24 -5.69
C VAL A 212 -6.95 -10.33 -6.89
N SER A 213 -6.87 -9.36 -7.79
CA SER A 213 -7.75 -9.26 -8.96
C SER A 213 -6.99 -9.09 -10.27
N ILE A 214 -7.64 -9.49 -11.38
CA ILE A 214 -7.09 -9.35 -12.72
C ILE A 214 -8.19 -8.91 -13.69
N ASP A 215 -7.83 -7.99 -14.59
CA ASP A 215 -8.74 -7.58 -15.65
C ASP A 215 -9.06 -8.77 -16.58
N ALA A 216 -10.35 -9.12 -16.67
CA ALA A 216 -10.81 -10.12 -17.63
C ALA A 216 -10.74 -9.63 -19.08
N ARG A 217 -10.83 -8.31 -19.27
CA ARG A 217 -10.84 -7.65 -20.57
C ARG A 217 -9.99 -6.38 -20.48
N PRO A 218 -8.65 -6.50 -20.49
CA PRO A 218 -7.79 -5.33 -20.50
C PRO A 218 -8.13 -4.47 -21.71
N ARG A 219 -7.99 -3.15 -21.56
CA ARG A 219 -8.18 -2.24 -22.70
C ARG A 219 -7.18 -2.57 -23.80
N ALA A 220 -7.62 -2.56 -25.05
CA ALA A 220 -6.76 -2.79 -26.22
C ALA A 220 -5.63 -1.74 -26.34
N ASP A 221 -5.82 -0.55 -25.76
CA ASP A 221 -4.84 0.53 -25.64
C ASP A 221 -4.31 0.70 -24.20
N GLY A 222 -4.63 -0.23 -23.30
CA GLY A 222 -4.28 -0.16 -21.89
C GLY A 222 -2.80 -0.40 -21.66
N HIS A 223 -2.17 0.48 -20.88
CA HIS A 223 -0.82 0.22 -20.38
C HIS A 223 -0.83 -0.97 -19.42
N VAL A 224 0.15 -1.86 -19.56
CA VAL A 224 0.24 -3.00 -18.65
C VAL A 224 0.67 -2.51 -17.27
N SER A 225 -0.21 -2.64 -16.29
CA SER A 225 -0.04 -2.11 -14.94
C SER A 225 -0.14 -3.23 -13.90
N THR A 226 0.58 -3.06 -12.81
CA THR A 226 0.37 -3.85 -11.60
C THR A 226 0.41 -2.86 -10.46
N GLN A 227 -0.71 -2.72 -9.76
CA GLN A 227 -0.78 -1.91 -8.56
C GLN A 227 -1.11 -2.82 -7.40
N GLY A 228 -0.38 -2.66 -6.30
CA GLY A 228 -0.70 -3.27 -5.04
C GLY A 228 -0.14 -2.43 -3.91
N GLY A 229 -0.51 -2.80 -2.70
CA GLY A 229 -0.02 -2.15 -1.49
C GLY A 229 -0.76 -2.63 -0.26
N THR A 230 -0.38 -2.04 0.87
CA THR A 230 -0.97 -2.28 2.18
C THR A 230 -1.78 -1.06 2.62
N LEU A 231 -3.04 -1.30 2.95
CA LEU A 231 -3.89 -0.38 3.70
C LEU A 231 -4.08 -0.94 5.11
N PRO A 232 -4.57 -0.16 6.10
CA PRO A 232 -4.84 -0.66 7.43
C PRO A 232 -5.70 -1.93 7.38
N GLY A 233 -5.12 -3.06 7.79
CA GLY A 233 -5.79 -4.35 7.81
C GLY A 233 -5.92 -5.08 6.47
N GLN A 234 -5.35 -4.56 5.37
CA GLN A 234 -5.62 -5.08 4.04
C GLN A 234 -4.37 -5.07 3.15
N ILE A 235 -4.19 -6.13 2.38
CA ILE A 235 -3.24 -6.19 1.26
C ILE A 235 -4.05 -6.33 -0.01
N PHE A 236 -3.69 -5.60 -1.06
CA PHE A 236 -4.31 -5.81 -2.36
C PHE A 236 -3.29 -5.79 -3.50
N MET A 237 -3.66 -6.45 -4.59
CA MET A 237 -2.93 -6.42 -5.85
C MET A 237 -3.92 -6.57 -7.01
N HIS A 238 -3.75 -5.73 -8.02
CA HIS A 238 -4.49 -5.78 -9.27
C HIS A 238 -3.53 -5.91 -10.46
N PHE A 239 -3.87 -6.82 -11.37
CA PHE A 239 -3.14 -7.01 -12.63
C PHE A 239 -3.98 -6.49 -13.81
N ASP A 240 -3.42 -5.54 -14.56
CA ASP A 240 -4.05 -4.93 -15.72
C ASP A 240 -3.16 -5.02 -16.98
N GLY A 241 -3.80 -5.04 -18.15
CA GLY A 241 -3.16 -5.02 -19.47
C GLY A 241 -3.05 -6.37 -20.19
N GLU A 242 -2.74 -6.30 -21.48
CA GLU A 242 -2.78 -7.41 -22.46
C GLU A 242 -1.92 -8.64 -22.07
N ASN A 243 -0.92 -8.47 -21.19
CA ASN A 243 -0.02 -9.54 -20.73
C ASN A 243 -0.08 -9.79 -19.21
N ALA A 244 -1.14 -9.32 -18.53
CA ALA A 244 -1.32 -9.51 -17.10
C ALA A 244 -1.20 -10.98 -16.70
N ARG A 245 -1.87 -11.87 -17.43
CA ARG A 245 -1.86 -13.32 -17.18
C ARG A 245 -0.47 -13.92 -17.28
N ASP A 246 0.27 -13.58 -18.32
CA ASP A 246 1.62 -14.09 -18.56
C ASP A 246 2.57 -13.70 -17.43
N ARG A 247 2.50 -12.46 -16.95
CA ARG A 247 3.30 -11.96 -15.81
C ARG A 247 3.04 -12.74 -14.54
N VAL A 248 1.77 -13.05 -14.24
CA VAL A 248 1.43 -13.85 -13.04
C VAL A 248 1.92 -15.30 -13.19
N THR A 249 2.03 -15.81 -14.42
CA THR A 249 2.49 -17.19 -14.70
C THR A 249 3.97 -17.32 -15.02
N ALA A 250 4.75 -16.24 -14.93
CA ALA A 250 6.19 -16.30 -15.16
C ALA A 250 6.82 -17.43 -14.32
N GLN A 251 7.74 -18.20 -14.93
CA GLN A 251 8.38 -19.33 -14.25
C GLN A 251 9.10 -18.82 -12.99
N ALA A 252 8.81 -19.46 -11.85
CA ALA A 252 9.24 -19.04 -10.52
C ALA A 252 8.80 -17.60 -10.14
N PRO A 253 7.55 -17.44 -9.66
CA PRO A 253 6.98 -16.14 -9.28
C PRO A 253 7.57 -15.55 -7.98
N PHE A 254 8.89 -15.65 -7.77
CA PHE A 254 9.57 -15.11 -6.58
C PHE A 254 9.37 -13.61 -6.39
N TRP A 255 9.05 -12.89 -7.47
CA TRP A 255 8.68 -11.49 -7.39
C TRP A 255 7.31 -11.30 -6.68
N LEU A 256 6.35 -12.20 -6.90
CA LEU A 256 5.07 -12.21 -6.17
C LEU A 256 5.31 -12.61 -4.71
N ASP A 257 6.16 -13.62 -4.48
CA ASP A 257 6.56 -14.01 -3.13
C ASP A 257 7.16 -12.83 -2.36
N TRP A 258 8.09 -12.09 -3.00
CA TRP A 258 8.71 -10.91 -2.43
C TRP A 258 7.68 -9.83 -2.14
N PHE A 259 6.84 -9.48 -3.12
CA PHE A 259 5.79 -8.47 -2.95
C PHE A 259 4.88 -8.82 -1.77
N PHE A 260 4.29 -10.01 -1.72
CA PHE A 260 3.37 -10.36 -0.64
C PHE A 260 4.06 -10.47 0.72
N ALA A 261 5.33 -10.88 0.76
CA ALA A 261 6.09 -10.85 2.01
C ALA A 261 6.42 -9.42 2.45
N HIS A 262 6.66 -8.50 1.52
CA HIS A 262 6.85 -7.09 1.79
C HIS A 262 5.58 -6.46 2.35
N GLU A 263 4.43 -6.63 1.67
CA GLU A 263 3.15 -6.12 2.15
C GLU A 263 2.73 -6.73 3.50
N ALA A 264 2.97 -8.04 3.67
CA ALA A 264 2.75 -8.68 4.96
C ALA A 264 3.63 -8.06 6.06
N ALA A 265 4.88 -7.67 5.77
CA ALA A 265 5.74 -7.01 6.75
C ALA A 265 5.15 -5.67 7.24
N HIS A 266 4.55 -4.88 6.35
CA HIS A 266 3.87 -3.65 6.73
C HIS A 266 2.72 -3.87 7.72
N LEU A 267 1.95 -4.95 7.59
CA LEU A 267 0.91 -5.29 8.57
C LEU A 267 1.47 -5.43 10.00
N PHE A 268 2.66 -6.02 10.16
CA PHE A 268 3.30 -6.16 11.48
C PHE A 268 3.97 -4.87 11.96
N GLN A 269 4.51 -4.06 11.04
CA GLN A 269 5.04 -2.73 11.35
C GLN A 269 3.92 -1.78 11.85
N GLN A 270 2.71 -1.93 11.31
CA GLN A 270 1.55 -1.08 11.62
C GLN A 270 0.67 -1.62 12.75
N ASP A 271 0.84 -2.88 13.16
CA ASP A 271 0.04 -3.52 14.22
C ASP A 271 0.01 -2.68 15.50
N ARG A 272 -1.19 -2.26 15.91
CA ARG A 272 -1.46 -1.38 17.09
C ARG A 272 -0.77 0.00 17.06
N ILE A 273 -0.16 0.37 15.94
CA ILE A 273 0.41 1.70 15.69
C ILE A 273 -0.51 2.49 14.76
N GLY A 274 -1.13 1.83 13.78
CA GLY A 274 -1.93 2.46 12.73
C GLY A 274 -1.06 2.85 11.54
N LYS A 275 -1.47 3.90 10.81
CA LYS A 275 -0.68 4.45 9.70
C LYS A 275 0.65 4.97 10.25
N LEU A 276 1.77 4.56 9.66
CA LEU A 276 3.08 5.11 9.99
C LEU A 276 3.11 6.57 9.53
N ALA A 277 3.77 7.45 10.30
CA ALA A 277 3.86 8.86 9.91
C ALA A 277 4.53 8.98 8.52
N ASP A 278 3.98 9.85 7.66
CA ASP A 278 4.47 10.12 6.31
C ASP A 278 5.77 10.94 6.31
N ASP A 279 6.75 10.58 7.16
CA ASP A 279 8.09 11.13 7.05
C ASP A 279 8.82 10.47 5.87
N GLU A 280 8.58 11.05 4.70
CA GLU A 280 9.22 10.65 3.44
C GLU A 280 10.75 10.71 3.50
N THR A 281 11.36 11.40 4.48
CA THR A 281 12.82 11.45 4.65
C THR A 281 13.38 10.20 5.34
N ALA A 282 12.54 9.51 6.12
CA ALA A 282 12.87 8.31 6.87
C ALA A 282 12.21 7.04 6.29
N ALA A 283 11.71 7.10 5.05
CA ALA A 283 10.97 5.99 4.44
C ALA A 283 11.80 4.70 4.32
N TRP A 284 13.12 4.81 4.20
CA TRP A 284 14.05 3.67 4.23
C TRP A 284 13.92 2.77 5.47
N ILE A 285 13.38 3.30 6.58
CA ILE A 285 13.14 2.52 7.81
C ILE A 285 11.98 1.55 7.59
N HIS A 286 10.84 2.02 7.08
CA HIS A 286 9.65 1.17 6.90
C HIS A 286 9.67 0.40 5.58
N GLU A 287 9.94 1.06 4.44
CA GLU A 287 10.01 0.41 3.12
C GLU A 287 11.19 -0.55 3.03
N GLY A 288 12.40 -0.07 3.34
CA GLY A 288 13.59 -0.90 3.36
C GLY A 288 13.55 -1.99 4.44
N GLY A 289 12.91 -1.71 5.58
CA GLY A 289 12.68 -2.68 6.64
C GLY A 289 11.73 -3.80 6.22
N ALA A 290 10.65 -3.46 5.51
CA ALA A 290 9.72 -4.43 4.94
C ALA A 290 10.41 -5.29 3.88
N ASP A 291 11.24 -4.69 3.02
CA ASP A 291 12.07 -5.41 2.04
C ASP A 291 13.06 -6.37 2.70
N ALA A 292 13.72 -5.97 3.79
CA ALA A 292 14.63 -6.86 4.52
C ALA A 292 13.89 -7.98 5.27
N MET A 293 12.71 -7.71 5.82
CA MET A 293 11.85 -8.74 6.41
C MET A 293 11.40 -9.76 5.36
N ALA A 294 10.99 -9.29 4.17
CA ALA A 294 10.64 -10.13 3.04
C ALA A 294 11.83 -10.97 2.55
N ALA A 295 13.02 -10.35 2.45
CA ALA A 295 14.25 -11.02 2.06
C ALA A 295 14.55 -12.24 2.95
N LEU A 296 14.52 -12.07 4.27
CA LEU A 296 14.77 -13.17 5.21
C LEU A 296 13.68 -14.24 5.14
N ALA A 297 12.40 -13.84 5.12
CA ALA A 297 11.28 -14.79 5.05
C ALA A 297 11.28 -15.62 3.76
N LEU A 298 11.77 -15.05 2.66
CA LEU A 298 11.90 -15.74 1.37
C LEU A 298 13.16 -16.61 1.33
N ALA A 299 14.31 -16.11 1.79
CA ALA A 299 15.59 -16.83 1.81
C ALA A 299 15.50 -18.16 2.58
N GLN A 300 14.72 -18.23 3.66
CA GLN A 300 14.52 -19.45 4.45
C GLN A 300 13.80 -20.59 3.70
N ARG A 301 13.18 -20.32 2.55
CA ARG A 301 12.34 -21.29 1.84
C ARG A 301 13.13 -22.29 1.01
N GLY A 302 14.32 -21.92 0.54
CA GLY A 302 15.10 -22.80 -0.32
C GLY A 302 16.21 -22.11 -1.12
N LYS A 303 17.00 -22.94 -1.82
CA LYS A 303 18.16 -22.47 -2.59
C LYS A 303 17.78 -21.51 -3.73
N ALA A 304 16.63 -21.74 -4.38
CA ALA A 304 16.19 -20.91 -5.50
C ALA A 304 15.74 -19.53 -5.02
N GLU A 305 15.00 -19.49 -3.91
CA GLU A 305 14.57 -18.28 -3.22
C GLU A 305 15.77 -17.48 -2.72
N ARG A 306 16.77 -18.13 -2.12
CA ARG A 306 18.03 -17.47 -1.74
C ARG A 306 18.76 -16.87 -2.93
N ALA A 307 18.80 -17.57 -4.06
CA ALA A 307 19.44 -17.05 -5.27
C ALA A 307 18.71 -15.81 -5.79
N TYR A 308 17.37 -15.79 -5.71
CA TYR A 308 16.55 -14.62 -6.04
C TYR A 308 16.77 -13.46 -5.06
N VAL A 309 16.73 -13.70 -3.75
CA VAL A 309 17.00 -12.66 -2.74
C VAL A 309 18.41 -12.09 -2.93
N ALA A 310 19.41 -12.95 -3.18
CA ALA A 310 20.77 -12.50 -3.43
C ALA A 310 20.90 -11.67 -4.72
N SER A 311 20.10 -11.92 -5.76
CA SER A 311 20.08 -11.06 -6.95
C SER A 311 19.47 -9.69 -6.64
N ARG A 312 18.38 -9.65 -5.86
CA ARG A 312 17.76 -8.39 -5.37
C ARG A 312 18.74 -7.55 -4.56
N VAL A 313 19.51 -8.17 -3.66
CA VAL A 313 20.55 -7.48 -2.87
C VAL A 313 21.64 -6.88 -3.77
N ARG A 314 22.12 -7.62 -4.79
CA ARG A 314 23.12 -7.08 -5.74
C ARG A 314 22.58 -5.92 -6.58
N SER A 315 21.32 -5.99 -7.00
CA SER A 315 20.66 -4.88 -7.69
C SER A 315 20.54 -3.67 -6.76
N ALA A 316 20.09 -3.86 -5.53
CA ALA A 316 19.97 -2.81 -4.53
C ALA A 316 21.34 -2.15 -4.23
N GLU A 317 22.42 -2.92 -4.16
CA GLU A 317 23.79 -2.39 -4.00
C GLU A 317 24.16 -1.43 -5.14
N THR A 318 23.90 -1.85 -6.39
CA THR A 318 24.21 -1.04 -7.58
C THR A 318 23.36 0.23 -7.63
N ASP A 319 22.05 0.08 -7.42
CA ASP A 319 21.10 1.19 -7.56
C ASP A 319 21.22 2.18 -6.39
N CYS A 320 21.48 1.69 -5.17
CA CYS A 320 21.75 2.53 -4.01
C CYS A 320 22.99 3.40 -4.20
N ALA A 321 24.12 2.82 -4.62
CA ALA A 321 25.34 3.59 -4.88
C ALA A 321 25.14 4.66 -5.96
N LYS A 322 24.44 4.31 -7.06
CA LYS A 322 24.11 5.24 -8.14
C LYS A 322 23.17 6.36 -7.69
N GLY A 323 22.19 6.06 -6.84
CA GLY A 323 21.25 7.05 -6.32
C GLY A 323 21.92 8.01 -5.35
N LEU A 324 22.75 7.50 -4.45
CA LEU A 324 23.48 8.30 -3.46
C LEU A 324 24.51 9.24 -4.07
N ALA A 325 25.06 8.91 -5.24
CA ALA A 325 25.91 9.81 -6.02
C ALA A 325 25.18 11.10 -6.48
N ARG A 326 23.84 11.14 -6.40
CA ARG A 326 23.02 12.31 -6.78
C ARG A 326 22.49 13.08 -5.58
N ALA A 327 22.03 12.38 -4.56
CA ALA A 327 21.48 12.98 -3.34
C ALA A 327 21.58 11.99 -2.17
N PRO A 328 21.78 12.48 -0.93
CA PRO A 328 21.67 11.64 0.25
C PRO A 328 20.25 11.10 0.43
N LEU A 329 20.09 10.02 1.21
CA LEU A 329 18.83 9.29 1.33
C LEU A 329 17.69 10.17 1.87
N ASP A 330 17.97 11.06 2.83
CA ASP A 330 17.00 11.97 3.42
C ASP A 330 16.48 13.05 2.45
N LYS A 331 17.11 13.20 1.27
CA LYS A 331 16.66 14.05 0.16
C LYS A 331 16.16 13.25 -1.05
N ALA A 332 16.14 11.92 -0.99
CA ALA A 332 15.81 11.07 -2.13
C ALA A 332 14.40 11.36 -2.68
N THR A 333 13.40 11.50 -1.80
CA THR A 333 12.02 11.78 -2.22
C THR A 333 11.88 13.15 -2.87
N ALA A 334 12.48 14.18 -2.27
CA ALA A 334 12.51 15.53 -2.84
C ALA A 334 13.23 15.60 -4.20
N ALA A 335 14.21 14.72 -4.42
CA ALA A 335 14.90 14.56 -5.70
C ALA A 335 14.13 13.67 -6.71
N GLY A 336 12.92 13.21 -6.38
CA GLY A 336 12.10 12.34 -7.22
C GLY A 336 12.62 10.91 -7.34
N ASN A 337 13.42 10.45 -6.40
CA ASN A 337 14.05 9.12 -6.39
C ASN A 337 13.62 8.30 -5.16
N PHE A 338 12.32 8.12 -4.97
CA PHE A 338 11.76 7.40 -3.81
C PHE A 338 12.25 5.95 -3.71
N ASP A 339 12.51 5.29 -4.85
CA ASP A 339 13.04 3.92 -4.91
C ASP A 339 14.34 3.73 -4.12
N LEU A 340 15.09 4.80 -3.87
CA LEU A 340 16.32 4.76 -3.10
C LEU A 340 16.08 4.32 -1.64
N HIS A 341 14.90 4.59 -1.08
CA HIS A 341 14.50 4.14 0.26
C HIS A 341 14.42 2.62 0.37
N TYR A 342 13.92 1.95 -0.68
CA TYR A 342 13.91 0.49 -0.76
C TYR A 342 15.32 -0.06 -0.92
N GLN A 343 16.06 0.48 -1.90
CA GLN A 343 17.37 -0.03 -2.31
C GLN A 343 18.39 0.10 -1.18
N CYS A 344 18.56 1.31 -0.63
CA CYS A 344 19.50 1.54 0.45
C CYS A 344 18.98 0.97 1.78
N GLY A 345 17.68 1.08 2.05
CA GLY A 345 17.10 0.56 3.29
C GLY A 345 17.22 -0.96 3.43
N LEU A 346 17.01 -1.73 2.35
CA LEU A 346 17.26 -3.18 2.32
C LEU A 346 18.69 -3.52 2.79
N LEU A 347 19.69 -2.83 2.25
CA LEU A 347 21.10 -3.07 2.57
C LEU A 347 21.42 -2.71 4.02
N ILE A 348 20.90 -1.57 4.49
CA ILE A 348 21.07 -1.11 5.87
C ILE A 348 20.54 -2.20 6.83
N TRP A 349 19.29 -2.60 6.67
CA TRP A 349 18.66 -3.57 7.56
C TRP A 349 19.33 -4.95 7.52
N LEU A 350 19.75 -5.45 6.35
CA LEU A 350 20.45 -6.73 6.25
C LEU A 350 21.88 -6.69 6.80
N ALA A 351 22.56 -5.54 6.75
CA ALA A 351 23.86 -5.35 7.40
C ALA A 351 23.75 -5.28 8.93
N LEU A 352 22.66 -4.69 9.45
CA LEU A 352 22.34 -4.75 10.87
C LEU A 352 22.10 -6.20 11.31
N ASP A 353 21.34 -6.98 10.54
CA ASP A 353 21.13 -8.40 10.80
C ASP A 353 22.45 -9.16 10.88
N ASP A 354 23.35 -8.96 9.89
CA ASP A 354 24.67 -9.59 9.85
C ASP A 354 25.50 -9.31 11.11
N SER A 355 25.56 -8.03 11.49
CA SER A 355 26.32 -7.58 12.66
C SER A 355 25.77 -8.18 13.96
N LEU A 356 24.46 -8.29 14.09
CA LEU A 356 23.81 -8.77 15.32
C LEU A 356 23.87 -10.29 15.44
N ARG A 357 23.67 -11.03 14.35
CA ARG A 357 23.79 -12.50 14.35
C ARG A 357 25.22 -12.96 14.59
N SER A 358 26.20 -12.20 14.10
CA SER A 358 27.63 -12.45 14.41
C SER A 358 27.94 -12.33 15.91
N ALA A 359 27.07 -11.66 16.68
CA ALA A 359 27.13 -11.52 18.14
C ALA A 359 26.11 -12.43 18.87
N ASN A 360 25.54 -13.44 18.21
CA ASN A 360 24.52 -14.37 18.73
C ASN A 360 23.19 -13.71 19.15
N ALA A 361 22.82 -12.58 18.57
CA ALA A 361 21.49 -11.97 18.73
C ALA A 361 20.51 -12.39 17.62
N ASP A 362 19.21 -12.12 17.81
CA ASP A 362 18.10 -12.42 16.88
C ASP A 362 18.06 -11.47 15.65
N GLY A 363 19.24 -11.04 15.18
CA GLY A 363 19.40 -10.24 13.97
C GLY A 363 18.56 -8.97 13.91
N LEU A 364 18.04 -8.64 12.72
CA LEU A 364 17.17 -7.47 12.53
C LEU A 364 15.85 -7.58 13.29
N HIS A 365 15.40 -8.80 13.63
CA HIS A 365 14.15 -9.00 14.34
C HIS A 365 14.22 -8.44 15.76
N ALA A 366 15.38 -8.48 16.42
CA ALA A 366 15.60 -7.85 17.71
C ALA A 366 15.42 -6.32 17.66
N VAL A 367 15.99 -5.68 16.62
CA VAL A 367 15.84 -4.23 16.36
C VAL A 367 14.38 -3.89 16.08
N ASN A 368 13.72 -4.63 15.21
CA ASN A 368 12.29 -4.44 14.90
C ASN A 368 11.41 -4.57 16.15
N LYS A 369 11.58 -5.63 16.96
CA LYS A 369 10.82 -5.80 18.22
C LYS A 369 10.98 -4.60 19.15
N THR A 370 12.21 -4.09 19.25
CA THR A 370 12.51 -2.92 20.09
C THR A 370 11.91 -1.63 19.52
N LEU A 371 12.03 -1.41 18.21
CA LEU A 371 11.44 -0.26 17.52
C LEU A 371 9.92 -0.27 17.65
N PHE A 372 9.27 -1.40 17.35
CA PHE A 372 7.81 -1.54 17.44
C PHE A 372 7.33 -1.30 18.86
N ALA A 373 8.04 -1.81 19.88
CA ALA A 373 7.70 -1.56 21.28
C ALA A 373 7.81 -0.07 21.65
N ARG A 374 8.85 0.64 21.16
CA ARG A 374 9.03 2.08 21.38
C ARG A 374 7.92 2.89 20.72
N VAL A 375 7.58 2.59 19.46
CA VAL A 375 6.53 3.30 18.73
C VAL A 375 5.15 3.03 19.35
N LYS A 376 4.87 1.78 19.75
CA LYS A 376 3.66 1.43 20.53
C LYS A 376 3.56 2.17 21.87
N ALA A 377 4.70 2.58 22.44
CA ALA A 377 4.76 3.39 23.65
C ALA A 377 4.69 4.91 23.39
N GLY A 378 4.49 5.33 22.13
CA GLY A 378 4.30 6.73 21.74
C GLY A 378 5.54 7.41 21.16
N ALA A 379 6.64 6.69 20.93
CA ALA A 379 7.75 7.25 20.15
C ALA A 379 7.34 7.46 18.68
N PRO A 380 7.84 8.50 18.00
CA PRO A 380 7.65 8.64 16.55
C PRO A 380 8.30 7.48 15.79
N TRP A 381 7.77 7.17 14.61
CA TRP A 381 8.46 6.32 13.65
C TRP A 381 9.45 7.16 12.85
N ASP A 382 10.65 7.35 13.39
CA ASP A 382 11.69 8.17 12.79
C ASP A 382 13.09 7.56 12.96
N GLU A 383 14.10 8.24 12.41
CA GLU A 383 15.49 7.81 12.52
C GLU A 383 15.98 7.78 13.97
N ALA A 384 15.56 8.71 14.82
CA ALA A 384 16.00 8.75 16.21
C ALA A 384 15.53 7.50 16.98
N ALA A 385 14.27 7.11 16.79
CA ALA A 385 13.70 5.89 17.38
C ALA A 385 14.38 4.63 16.84
N PHE A 386 14.67 4.59 15.53
CA PHE A 386 15.39 3.49 14.89
C PHE A 386 16.83 3.36 15.44
N ILE A 387 17.60 4.44 15.47
CA ILE A 387 18.99 4.43 15.98
C ILE A 387 19.01 4.04 17.45
N ALA A 388 18.07 4.54 18.26
CA ALA A 388 17.95 4.15 19.67
C ALA A 388 17.64 2.64 19.81
N ALA A 389 16.76 2.09 18.96
CA ALA A 389 16.48 0.65 18.93
C ALA A 389 17.72 -0.16 18.51
N ALA A 390 18.42 0.24 17.46
CA ALA A 390 19.64 -0.42 16.98
C ALA A 390 20.75 -0.43 18.06
N GLN A 391 20.99 0.72 18.70
CA GLN A 391 21.95 0.84 19.81
C GLN A 391 21.59 -0.04 21.00
N SER A 392 20.31 -0.07 21.38
CA SER A 392 19.82 -0.91 22.50
C SER A 392 20.03 -2.40 22.26
N ASN A 393 20.10 -2.83 20.99
CA ASN A 393 20.34 -4.22 20.61
C ASN A 393 21.82 -4.52 20.33
N GLY A 394 22.73 -3.56 20.52
CA GLY A 394 24.17 -3.77 20.38
C GLY A 394 24.71 -3.58 18.96
N VAL A 395 24.00 -2.88 18.07
CA VAL A 395 24.56 -2.51 16.76
C VAL A 395 25.80 -1.62 16.97
N PRO A 396 26.97 -1.97 16.40
CA PRO A 396 28.20 -1.22 16.62
C PRO A 396 28.12 0.22 16.10
N GLN A 397 28.68 1.17 16.87
CA GLN A 397 28.75 2.57 16.47
C GLN A 397 29.36 2.81 15.07
N PRO A 398 30.43 2.11 14.64
CA PRO A 398 30.95 2.28 13.28
C PRO A 398 29.94 1.95 12.17
N LEU A 399 29.03 1.00 12.40
CA LEU A 399 27.96 0.68 11.45
C LEU A 399 26.90 1.78 11.43
N LEU A 400 26.46 2.28 12.60
CA LEU A 400 25.50 3.37 12.68
C LEU A 400 26.03 4.68 12.07
N GLN A 401 27.32 4.98 12.26
CA GLN A 401 27.97 6.12 11.62
C GLN A 401 28.01 5.98 10.09
N ARG A 402 28.13 4.75 9.58
CA ARG A 402 28.04 4.50 8.14
C ARG A 402 26.62 4.76 7.64
N VAL A 403 25.60 4.25 8.34
CA VAL A 403 24.19 4.53 8.02
C VAL A 403 23.95 6.03 7.97
N ALA A 404 24.37 6.79 9.00
CA ALA A 404 24.22 8.24 9.03
C ALA A 404 24.87 8.95 7.83
N ARG A 405 26.03 8.48 7.34
CA ARG A 405 26.66 9.04 6.13
C ARG A 405 25.89 8.76 4.83
N LEU A 406 25.17 7.64 4.77
CA LEU A 406 24.29 7.36 3.64
C LEU A 406 23.02 8.22 3.73
N VAL A 407 22.49 8.37 4.94
CA VAL A 407 21.22 9.07 5.17
C VAL A 407 21.36 10.57 4.97
N HIS A 408 22.36 11.19 5.57
CA HIS A 408 22.54 12.65 5.57
C HIS A 408 23.66 13.15 4.64
N GLY A 409 24.38 12.23 3.99
CA GLY A 409 25.55 12.54 3.18
C GLY A 409 26.86 12.57 3.98
N GLY A 410 27.94 13.00 3.32
CA GLY A 410 29.29 13.00 3.91
C GLY A 410 30.10 11.72 3.66
N HIS A 411 29.64 10.87 2.73
CA HIS A 411 30.46 9.81 2.16
C HIS A 411 31.49 10.39 1.17
N ALA A 412 32.72 9.88 1.20
CA ALA A 412 33.76 10.28 0.24
C ALA A 412 33.54 9.59 -1.13
N ASP A 413 33.11 8.33 -1.08
CA ASP A 413 32.67 7.55 -2.23
C ASP A 413 31.43 6.73 -1.81
N PRO A 414 30.23 7.01 -2.41
CA PRO A 414 29.04 6.22 -2.12
C PRO A 414 29.22 4.73 -2.43
N GLN A 415 30.06 4.38 -3.42
CA GLN A 415 30.30 2.99 -3.81
C GLN A 415 30.97 2.21 -2.68
N ASP A 416 31.96 2.79 -2.01
CA ASP A 416 32.68 2.12 -0.92
C ASP A 416 31.79 1.92 0.31
N ASP A 417 31.00 2.94 0.68
CA ASP A 417 30.08 2.83 1.81
C ASP A 417 28.97 1.80 1.55
N VAL A 418 28.45 1.72 0.32
CA VAL A 418 27.40 0.78 -0.08
C VAL A 418 27.95 -0.65 -0.25
N ALA A 419 29.13 -0.83 -0.85
CA ALA A 419 29.72 -2.15 -1.06
C ALA A 419 29.98 -2.91 0.26
N ALA A 420 30.34 -2.19 1.33
CA ALA A 420 30.48 -2.78 2.66
C ALA A 420 29.14 -3.34 3.18
N LEU A 421 28.03 -2.62 2.98
CA LEU A 421 26.70 -3.09 3.35
C LEU A 421 26.24 -4.24 2.45
N GLY A 422 26.47 -4.15 1.14
CA GLY A 422 26.14 -5.20 0.16
C GLY A 422 26.81 -6.52 0.49
N LYS A 423 28.10 -6.50 0.85
CA LYS A 423 28.82 -7.69 1.29
C LYS A 423 28.20 -8.33 2.54
N ALA A 424 27.87 -7.54 3.55
CA ALA A 424 27.21 -8.01 4.77
C ALA A 424 25.81 -8.58 4.46
N ALA A 425 25.03 -7.90 3.62
CA ALA A 425 23.70 -8.33 3.21
C ALA A 425 23.71 -9.66 2.45
N ILE A 426 24.68 -9.86 1.54
CA ILE A 426 24.85 -11.13 0.84
C ILE A 426 25.25 -12.25 1.81
N ALA A 427 26.11 -11.97 2.79
CA ALA A 427 26.47 -12.95 3.82
C ALA A 427 25.24 -13.38 4.63
N THR A 428 24.38 -12.43 5.03
CA THR A 428 23.10 -12.71 5.70
C THR A 428 22.21 -13.64 4.90
N VAL A 429 21.90 -13.28 3.66
CA VAL A 429 20.97 -14.05 2.82
C VAL A 429 21.51 -15.44 2.50
N SER A 430 22.84 -15.59 2.44
CA SER A 430 23.48 -16.88 2.16
C SER A 430 23.50 -17.85 3.35
N ARG A 431 23.26 -17.36 4.58
CA ARG A 431 23.22 -18.19 5.81
C ARG A 431 21.86 -18.82 6.09
N GLU A 432 20.78 -18.16 5.67
CA GLU A 432 19.41 -18.71 5.75
C GLU A 432 19.29 -19.99 4.90
#